data_AF-A0A1C5FHU5-F1
#
_entry.id   AF-A0A1C5FHU5-F1
#
_cell.length_a   1.000
_cell.length_b   1.000
_cell.length_c   1.000
_cell.angle_alpha   90.00
_cell.angle_beta   90.00
_cell.angle_gamma   90.00
#
_symmetry.space_group_name_H-M   'P 1'
#
loop_
_entity.id
_entity.type
_entity.pdbx_description
1 polymer ?
#
loop_
_entity_poly.entity_id
_entity_poly.type
_entity_poly.pdbx_seq_one_letter_code
_entity_poly.pdbx_strand_id
1 'polypeptide(L)' 'MAATPARAADPRDLYIADLRAALTAAKALVAFAAGQAAATDPEYSARLMAAAGGMDDVLSRTAPE' A
#
# COMPACT_ATOMS: atom_id res chain seq x y z
N MET A 1 32.17 -25.14 8.89
CA MET A 1 31.41 -24.10 8.16
C MET A 1 30.73 -23.23 9.20
N ALA A 2 31.22 -22.01 9.43
CA ALA A 2 30.57 -21.09 10.36
C ALA A 2 29.30 -20.54 9.70
N ALA A 3 28.16 -20.68 10.37
CA ALA A 3 26.91 -20.08 9.93
C ALA A 3 27.07 -18.56 9.91
N THR A 4 26.85 -17.94 8.75
CA THR A 4 26.75 -16.49 8.61
C THR A 4 25.69 -15.99 9.59
N PRO A 5 25.98 -15.06 10.51
CA PRO A 5 24.95 -14.52 11.39
C PRO A 5 23.86 -13.90 10.51
N ALA A 6 22.61 -14.30 10.73
CA ALA A 6 21.47 -13.68 10.08
C ALA A 6 21.58 -12.17 10.27
N ARG A 7 21.79 -11.44 9.18
CA ARG A 7 21.86 -9.98 9.20
C ARG A 7 20.52 -9.50 9.75
N ALA A 8 20.50 -8.96 10.96
CA ALA A 8 19.31 -8.35 11.52
C ALA A 8 18.80 -7.31 10.49
N ALA A 9 17.51 -7.36 10.18
CA ALA A 9 16.90 -6.43 9.23
C ALA A 9 17.18 -4.98 9.68
N ASP A 10 17.52 -4.11 8.73
CA ASP A 10 17.72 -2.70 9.02
C ASP A 10 16.40 -2.14 9.60
N PRO A 11 16.42 -1.42 10.74
CA PRO A 11 15.23 -0.77 11.28
C PRO A 11 14.46 0.04 10.23
N ARG A 12 15.15 0.64 9.26
CA ARG A 12 14.53 1.33 8.12
C ARG A 12 13.63 0.41 7.29
N ASP A 13 14.08 -0.82 7.01
CA ASP A 13 13.33 -1.78 6.21
C ASP A 13 12.08 -2.26 6.96
N LEU A 14 12.19 -2.42 8.28
CA LEU A 14 11.05 -2.72 9.14
C LEU A 14 10.00 -1.61 9.11
N TYR A 15 10.42 -0.34 9.23
CA TYR A 15 9.49 0.79 9.14
C TYR A 15 8.85 0.93 7.76
N ILE A 16 9.60 0.66 6.69
CA ILE A 16 9.04 0.63 5.33
C ILE A 16 8.00 -0.50 5.22
N ALA A 17 8.27 -1.68 5.77
CA ALA A 17 7.32 -2.79 5.77
C ALA A 17 6.02 -2.44 6.51
N ASP A 18 6.10 -1.81 7.69
CA ASP A 18 4.93 -1.37 8.45
C ASP A 18 4.11 -0.31 7.68
N LEU A 19 4.78 0.67 7.08
CA LEU A 19 4.12 1.69 6.24
C LEU A 19 3.44 1.07 5.02
N ARG A 20 4.07 0.07 4.38
CA ARG A 20 3.47 -0.67 3.27
C ARG A 20 2.24 -1.44 3.70
N ALA A 21 2.28 -2.09 4.87
CA ALA A 21 1.13 -2.82 5.39
C ALA A 21 -0.06 -1.87 5.67
N ALA A 22 0.20 -0.74 6.33
CA ALA A 22 -0.82 0.28 6.58
C ALA A 22 -1.39 0.85 5.28
N LEU A 23 -0.54 1.16 4.30
CA LEU A 23 -0.98 1.69 3.00
C LEU A 23 -1.78 0.67 2.19
N THR A 24 -1.41 -0.61 2.25
CA THR A 24 -2.16 -1.70 1.61
C THR A 24 -3.57 -1.82 2.19
N ALA A 25 -3.71 -1.73 3.51
CA ALA A 25 -5.02 -1.74 4.16
C ALA A 25 -5.84 -0.50 3.77
N ALA A 26 -5.22 0.69 3.78
CA ALA A 26 -5.88 1.93 3.38
C ALA A 26 -6.38 1.88 1.93
N LYS A 27 -5.56 1.37 1.00
CA LYS A 27 -5.95 1.18 -0.41
C LYS A 27 -7.23 0.35 -0.53
N ALA A 28 -7.31 -0.77 0.18
CA ALA A 28 -8.48 -1.65 0.13
C ALA A 28 -9.77 -0.93 0.61
N LEU A 29 -9.66 -0.15 1.69
CA LEU A 29 -10.78 0.64 2.22
C LEU A 29 -11.22 1.74 1.24
N VAL A 30 -10.27 2.44 0.60
CA VAL A 30 -10.57 3.47 -0.41
C VAL A 30 -11.23 2.86 -1.64
N ALA A 31 -10.73 1.73 -2.15
CA ALA A 31 -11.33 1.03 -3.28
C ALA A 31 -12.75 0.55 -2.96
N PHE A 32 -12.98 0.03 -1.74
CA PHE A 32 -14.32 -0.33 -1.29
C PHE A 32 -15.27 0.88 -1.25
N ALA A 33 -14.82 2.00 -0.67
CA ALA A 33 -15.59 3.24 -0.64
C ALA A 33 -15.91 3.77 -2.04
N ALA A 34 -14.98 3.62 -2.99
CA ALA A 34 -15.21 3.96 -4.39
C ALA A 34 -16.33 3.12 -5.01
N GLY A 35 -16.35 1.81 -4.75
CA GLY A 35 -17.42 0.92 -5.18
C GLY A 35 -18.79 1.31 -4.63
N GLN A 36 -18.83 1.69 -3.34
CA GLN A 36 -20.06 2.17 -2.70
C GLN A 36 -20.58 3.47 -3.33
N ALA A 37 -19.69 4.38 -3.73
CA ALA A 37 -20.06 5.65 -4.35
C ALA A 37 -20.46 5.52 -5.84
N ALA A 38 -20.08 4.45 -6.53
CA ALA A 38 -20.16 4.37 -7.98
C ALA A 38 -21.58 4.55 -8.56
N ALA A 39 -22.62 4.12 -7.84
CA ALA A 39 -24.01 4.22 -8.31
C ALA A 39 -24.64 5.60 -8.06
N THR A 40 -24.18 6.33 -7.05
CA THR A 40 -24.81 7.58 -6.58
C THR A 40 -23.98 8.82 -6.88
N ASP A 41 -22.66 8.67 -6.95
CA ASP A 41 -21.70 9.72 -7.27
C ASP A 41 -20.50 9.14 -8.06
N PRO A 42 -20.65 8.97 -9.39
CA PRO A 42 -19.61 8.39 -10.23
C PRO A 42 -18.32 9.23 -10.27
N GLU A 43 -18.41 10.56 -10.15
CA GLU A 43 -17.24 11.43 -10.15
C GLU A 43 -16.41 11.24 -8.87
N TYR A 44 -17.07 11.18 -7.71
CA TYR A 44 -16.39 10.91 -6.45
C TYR A 44 -15.80 9.50 -6.42
N SER A 45 -16.53 8.51 -6.92
CA SER A 45 -16.02 7.14 -7.12
C SER A 45 -14.73 7.14 -7.96
N ALA A 46 -14.71 7.84 -9.09
CA ALA A 46 -13.52 7.95 -9.93
C ALA A 46 -12.33 8.60 -9.21
N ARG A 47 -12.55 9.64 -8.41
CA ARG A 47 -11.49 10.27 -7.59
C ARG A 47 -10.91 9.31 -6.56
N LEU A 48 -11.75 8.51 -5.90
CA LEU A 48 -11.30 7.49 -4.94
C LEU A 48 -10.51 6.38 -5.64
N MET A 49 -10.97 5.90 -6.81
CA MET A 49 -10.23 4.92 -7.61
C MET A 49 -8.86 5.47 -8.05
N ALA A 50 -8.79 6.73 -8.47
CA ALA A 50 -7.52 7.38 -8.81
C ALA A 50 -6.58 7.48 -7.60
N ALA A 51 -7.11 7.79 -6.42
CA ALA A 51 -6.34 7.79 -5.17
C ALA A 51 -5.80 6.40 -4.83
N ALA A 52 -6.63 5.35 -4.94
CA ALA A 52 -6.19 3.96 -4.75
C ALA A 52 -5.10 3.55 -5.75
N GLY A 53 -5.19 3.99 -7.01
CA GLY A 53 -4.14 3.81 -8.02
C GLY A 53 -2.82 4.50 -7.64
N GLY A 54 -2.88 5.74 -7.13
CA GLY A 54 -1.69 6.42 -6.62
C GLY A 54 -1.03 5.69 -5.43
N MET A 55 -1.81 5.00 -4.60
CA MET A 55 -1.27 4.14 -3.54
C MET A 55 -0.54 2.92 -4.11
N ASP A 56 -1.03 2.33 -5.21
CA ASP A 56 -0.34 1.24 -5.91
C ASP A 56 1.02 1.66 -6.47
N ASP A 57 1.13 2.88 -7.00
CA ASP A 57 2.42 3.41 -7.49
C ASP A 57 3.44 3.57 -6.37
N VAL A 58 2.99 3.99 -5.17
CA VAL A 58 3.86 4.09 -3.98
C VAL A 58 4.26 2.70 -3.49
N LEU A 59 3.32 1.75 -3.42
CA LEU A 59 3.61 0.37 -3.05
C LEU A 59 4.55 -0.31 -4.05
N SER A 60 4.45 0.01 -5.33
CA SER A 60 5.34 -0.56 -6.35
C SER A 60 6.78 -0.04 -6.20
N ARG A 61 6.96 1.27 -5.97
CA ARG A 61 8.28 1.90 -5.77
C ARG A 61 8.98 1.54 -4.47
N THR A 62 8.22 1.05 -3.48
CA THR A 62 8.76 0.69 -2.16
C THR A 62 8.83 -0.82 -1.97
N ALA A 63 8.62 -1.60 -3.02
CA ALA A 63 8.75 -3.06 -2.93
C ALA A 63 10.19 -3.43 -2.56
N PRO A 64 10.39 -4.44 -1.69
CA PRO A 64 11.72 -4.99 -1.44
C PRO A 64 12.30 -5.54 -2.76
N GLU A 65 13.60 -5.32 -2.98
CA GLU A 65 14.36 -5.86 -4.11
C GLU A 65 14.51 -7.40 -4.05
#